data_AF-A0A9D7RM13-F1
#
_entry.id   AF-A0A9D7RM13-F1
#
_cell.length_a   1.000
_cell.length_b   1.000
_cell.length_c   1.000
_cell.angle_alpha   90.00
_cell.angle_beta   90.00
_cell.angle_gamma   90.00
#
_symmetry.space_group_name_H-M   'P 1'
#
loop_
_entity.id
_entity.type
_entity.pdbx_description
1 polymer ?
#
loop_
_entity_poly.entity_id
_entity_poly.type
_entity_poly.pdbx_seq_one_letter_code
_entity_poly.pdbx_strand_id
1 'polypeptide(L)'
;MKKLFFALLLCTAVCACEQKESSVDEKMPDAKDYAYLHLIGTIGEAPVHMNLIQDLDYDKNPWYTGYYTYDEIQEPLGFYSSMDSTGQGQLILTEFAVTDEPYGLFKGKLEKGVYSGEYTSAAGKKSPFTLTYSFPEGTQQFSAVRIEATEPAKKDAKDSPKGHFAYEYFIPKATWLKDAFLKEMVGDSLAQVYKNPEKAYVVEQKKFFVDYHAEVEGMLEDDQDAAFLNYDFEKSMEVLFNQDNLLSIATVDYSYAGGAHGNYGSACASFDLEKKKKISLEDVFKPNYEATLTNALTAAAKKKFNVQDLEEVLFVKEVEPMATFS
;
A
#
# COMPACT_ATOMS: atom_id res chain seq x y z
N MET A 1 -51.20 48.16 -46.03
CA MET A 1 -51.30 48.56 -44.61
C MET A 1 -51.11 47.32 -43.74
N LYS A 2 -50.24 47.47 -42.73
CA LYS A 2 -49.61 46.51 -41.80
C LYS A 2 -50.31 45.15 -41.57
N LYS A 3 -49.59 44.06 -41.85
CA LYS A 3 -49.78 42.73 -41.24
C LYS A 3 -48.90 42.66 -39.98
N LEU A 4 -49.50 42.32 -38.85
CA LEU A 4 -48.84 42.12 -37.56
C LEU A 4 -48.39 40.65 -37.48
N PHE A 5 -47.08 40.41 -37.43
CA PHE A 5 -46.48 39.11 -37.15
C PHE A 5 -46.35 38.95 -35.64
N PHE A 6 -46.95 37.89 -35.08
CA PHE A 6 -46.67 37.44 -33.71
C PHE A 6 -45.58 36.38 -33.81
N ALA A 7 -44.40 36.68 -33.25
CA ALA A 7 -43.31 35.74 -33.08
C ALA A 7 -43.56 34.95 -31.79
N LEU A 8 -43.68 33.63 -31.89
CA LEU A 8 -43.68 32.70 -30.76
C LEU A 8 -42.31 32.00 -30.75
N LEU A 9 -41.52 32.21 -29.69
CA LEU A 9 -40.19 31.65 -29.53
C LEU A 9 -40.24 30.28 -28.85
N LEU A 10 -39.53 29.33 -29.46
CA LEU A 10 -38.83 28.14 -28.98
C LEU A 10 -39.22 27.46 -27.65
N CYS A 11 -39.39 26.13 -27.74
CA CYS A 11 -38.79 25.18 -26.80
C CYS A 11 -38.52 23.84 -27.51
N THR A 12 -37.28 23.63 -27.96
CA THR A 12 -36.74 22.30 -28.26
C THR A 12 -35.93 21.86 -27.05
N ALA A 13 -36.45 20.89 -26.30
CA ALA A 13 -35.77 20.27 -25.18
C ALA A 13 -34.59 19.43 -25.71
N VAL A 14 -33.37 19.93 -25.52
CA VAL A 14 -32.16 19.10 -25.58
C VAL A 14 -32.00 18.51 -24.18
N CYS A 15 -32.15 17.19 -24.09
CA CYS A 15 -31.91 16.43 -22.87
C CYS A 15 -30.40 16.37 -22.64
N ALA A 16 -29.85 17.35 -21.90
CA ALA A 16 -28.53 17.24 -21.32
C ALA A 16 -28.67 16.46 -20.00
N CYS A 17 -28.10 15.26 -19.93
CA CYS A 17 -27.84 14.62 -18.64
C CYS A 17 -26.76 15.44 -17.94
N GLU A 18 -27.17 16.28 -16.98
CA GLU A 18 -26.25 16.87 -16.01
C GLU A 18 -25.63 15.73 -15.19
N GLN A 19 -24.31 15.54 -15.33
CA GLN A 19 -23.54 14.85 -14.31
C GLN A 19 -23.63 15.70 -13.04
N LYS A 20 -24.29 15.14 -12.01
CA LYS A 20 -24.26 15.69 -10.66
C LYS A 20 -22.81 15.61 -10.17
N GLU A 21 -22.10 16.74 -10.16
CA GLU A 21 -20.92 16.92 -9.33
C GLU A 21 -21.33 16.65 -7.88
N SER A 22 -20.79 15.59 -7.28
CA SER A 22 -20.95 15.32 -5.86
C SER A 22 -20.11 16.32 -5.06
N SER A 23 -20.70 17.46 -4.71
CA SER A 23 -20.15 18.36 -3.70
C SER A 23 -20.45 17.80 -2.31
N VAL A 24 -19.68 16.78 -1.90
CA VAL A 24 -19.59 16.46 -0.47
C VAL A 24 -18.45 17.31 0.07
N ASP A 25 -18.85 18.35 0.80
CA ASP A 25 -17.97 19.14 1.67
C ASP A 25 -17.56 18.24 2.86
N GLU A 26 -16.77 17.21 2.57
CA GLU A 26 -16.16 16.32 3.56
C GLU A 26 -15.06 17.12 4.26
N LYS A 27 -15.44 17.69 5.40
CA LYS A 27 -14.52 18.36 6.31
C LYS A 27 -13.32 17.42 6.56
N MET A 28 -12.12 17.91 6.27
CA MET A 28 -10.91 17.10 6.37
C MET A 28 -10.79 16.44 7.75
N PRO A 29 -10.48 15.14 7.81
CA PRO A 29 -10.33 14.45 9.09
C PRO A 29 -9.00 14.88 9.77
N ASP A 30 -8.77 14.54 11.05
CA ASP A 30 -7.65 15.05 11.87
C ASP A 30 -6.30 14.40 11.45
N ALA A 31 -5.14 14.96 11.85
CA ALA A 31 -3.79 14.47 11.45
C ALA A 31 -3.56 12.95 11.57
N LYS A 32 -4.21 12.26 12.52
CA LYS A 32 -4.17 10.80 12.69
C LYS A 32 -5.03 10.03 11.67
N ASP A 33 -5.95 10.71 11.01
CA ASP A 33 -6.81 10.20 9.96
C ASP A 33 -6.22 10.39 8.54
N TYR A 34 -5.03 11.00 8.41
CA TYR A 34 -4.30 11.16 7.13
C TYR A 34 -3.32 10.04 6.82
N ALA A 35 -3.15 9.08 7.72
CA ALA A 35 -2.24 7.98 7.51
C ALA A 35 -2.56 7.19 6.22
N TYR A 36 -3.83 7.22 5.80
CA TYR A 36 -4.26 6.66 4.53
C TYR A 36 -5.23 7.63 3.82
N LEU A 37 -4.86 8.00 2.60
CA LEU A 37 -5.65 8.83 1.69
C LEU A 37 -6.03 8.00 0.47
N HIS A 38 -7.31 8.00 0.14
CA HIS A 38 -7.80 7.54 -1.15
C HIS A 38 -8.08 8.77 -2.02
N LEU A 39 -7.34 8.94 -3.10
CA LEU A 39 -7.42 10.09 -4.00
C LEU A 39 -7.92 9.62 -5.37
N ILE A 40 -8.87 10.36 -5.95
CA ILE A 40 -9.48 10.03 -7.25
C ILE A 40 -9.35 11.24 -8.18
N GLY A 41 -9.03 11.00 -9.44
CA GLY A 41 -9.02 12.06 -10.43
C GLY A 41 -8.40 11.61 -11.74
N THR A 42 -7.57 12.44 -12.37
CA THR A 42 -7.01 12.12 -13.69
C THR A 42 -5.52 12.42 -13.81
N ILE A 43 -4.88 11.68 -14.72
CA ILE A 43 -3.59 12.01 -15.34
C ILE A 43 -3.88 12.34 -16.81
N GLY A 44 -3.81 13.62 -17.16
CA GLY A 44 -4.38 14.12 -18.40
C GLY A 44 -5.88 13.85 -18.43
N GLU A 45 -6.32 13.04 -19.39
CA GLU A 45 -7.72 12.60 -19.52
C GLU A 45 -7.96 11.21 -18.93
N ALA A 46 -6.90 10.48 -18.57
CA ALA A 46 -7.03 9.12 -18.07
C ALA A 46 -7.43 9.14 -16.59
N PRO A 47 -8.57 8.54 -16.21
CA PRO A 47 -8.99 8.47 -14.82
C PRO A 47 -8.12 7.48 -14.04
N VAL A 48 -7.82 7.87 -12.79
CA VAL A 48 -7.00 7.08 -11.88
C VAL A 48 -7.50 7.18 -10.44
N HIS A 49 -7.19 6.14 -9.68
CA HIS A 49 -7.31 6.09 -8.23
C HIS A 49 -5.93 5.94 -7.59
N MET A 50 -5.73 6.52 -6.42
CA MET A 50 -4.47 6.48 -5.70
C MET A 50 -4.71 6.19 -4.22
N ASN A 51 -4.08 5.13 -3.73
CA ASN A 51 -3.93 4.77 -2.34
C ASN A 51 -2.61 5.35 -1.85
N LEU A 52 -2.65 6.42 -1.06
CA LEU A 52 -1.48 7.12 -0.55
C LEU A 52 -1.40 6.94 0.96
N ILE A 53 -0.31 6.34 1.44
CA ILE A 53 -0.09 6.04 2.86
C ILE A 53 1.01 6.95 3.37
N GLN A 54 0.76 7.64 4.47
CA GLN A 54 1.76 8.47 5.14
C GLN A 54 2.54 7.63 6.13
N ASP A 55 3.87 7.77 6.09
CA ASP A 55 4.79 7.26 7.10
C ASP A 55 4.54 7.98 8.44
N LEU A 56 4.26 7.20 9.47
CA LEU A 56 3.90 7.68 10.81
C LEU A 56 5.09 8.15 11.64
N ASP A 57 6.33 7.92 11.20
CA ASP A 57 7.54 8.33 11.93
C ASP A 57 7.91 9.81 11.70
N TYR A 58 7.33 10.47 10.68
CA TYR A 58 7.73 11.81 10.24
C TYR A 58 6.61 12.86 10.31
N ASP A 59 6.45 13.50 11.48
CA ASP A 59 5.42 14.54 11.70
C ASP A 59 5.62 15.84 10.88
N LYS A 60 6.88 16.25 10.66
CA LYS A 60 7.19 17.58 10.09
C LYS A 60 7.41 17.59 8.58
N ASN A 61 7.73 16.43 8.00
CA ASN A 61 7.94 16.22 6.56
C ASN A 61 7.56 14.77 6.25
N PRO A 62 6.26 14.46 6.19
CA PRO A 62 5.82 13.09 6.02
C PRO A 62 6.34 12.50 4.72
N TRP A 63 6.88 11.29 4.83
CA TRP A 63 7.12 10.44 3.67
C TRP A 63 5.81 9.72 3.35
N TYR A 64 5.67 9.33 2.10
CA TYR A 64 4.53 8.58 1.62
C TYR A 64 4.98 7.39 0.78
N THR A 65 4.17 6.34 0.82
CA THR A 65 4.23 5.19 -0.07
C THR A 65 2.83 4.91 -0.59
N GLY A 66 2.70 4.01 -1.55
CA GLY A 66 1.38 3.57 -1.97
C GLY A 66 1.34 3.12 -3.41
N TYR A 67 0.12 3.08 -3.93
CA TYR A 67 -0.21 2.53 -5.24
C TYR A 67 -1.22 3.43 -5.94
N TYR A 68 -1.11 3.55 -7.25
CA TYR A 68 -2.17 4.14 -8.06
C TYR A 68 -2.57 3.19 -9.18
N THR A 69 -3.78 3.34 -9.70
CA THR A 69 -4.35 2.44 -10.71
C THR A 69 -5.09 3.27 -11.76
N TYR A 70 -4.89 2.94 -13.03
CA TYR A 70 -5.73 3.45 -14.12
C TYR A 70 -7.02 2.65 -14.22
N ASP A 71 -8.17 3.33 -14.34
CA ASP A 71 -9.47 2.63 -14.36
C ASP A 71 -9.62 1.64 -15.53
N GLU A 72 -8.95 1.90 -16.65
CA GLU A 72 -8.99 1.03 -17.82
C GLU A 72 -8.13 -0.23 -17.64
N ILE A 73 -7.04 -0.14 -16.87
CA ILE A 73 -6.02 -1.20 -16.76
C ILE A 73 -6.23 -2.02 -15.49
N GLN A 74 -6.67 -1.39 -14.40
CA GLN A 74 -6.93 -2.03 -13.10
C GLN A 74 -5.70 -2.75 -12.50
N GLU A 75 -4.49 -2.34 -12.88
CA GLU A 75 -3.22 -2.83 -12.34
C GLU A 75 -2.65 -1.81 -11.33
N PRO A 76 -2.43 -2.19 -10.06
CA PRO A 76 -1.78 -1.34 -9.07
C PRO A 76 -0.31 -1.07 -9.42
N LEU A 77 0.04 0.21 -9.54
CA LEU A 77 1.40 0.70 -9.78
C LEU A 77 1.94 1.36 -8.51
N GLY A 78 2.92 0.70 -7.88
CA GLY A 78 3.51 1.15 -6.63
C GLY A 78 4.48 2.32 -6.80
N PHE A 79 4.58 3.17 -5.78
CA PHE A 79 5.50 4.29 -5.73
C PHE A 79 6.04 4.54 -4.32
N TYR A 80 7.13 5.31 -4.26
CA TYR A 80 7.66 5.86 -3.02
C TYR A 80 7.83 7.38 -3.17
N SER A 81 7.73 8.09 -2.05
CA SER A 81 7.90 9.54 -2.04
C SER A 81 9.35 9.97 -1.93
N SER A 82 9.61 11.18 -2.41
CA SER A 82 10.71 12.00 -1.93
C SER A 82 10.21 13.44 -1.77
N MET A 83 10.83 14.19 -0.86
CA MET A 83 10.53 15.59 -0.66
C MET A 83 11.53 16.46 -1.42
N ASP A 84 11.06 17.52 -2.06
CA ASP A 84 11.93 18.47 -2.74
C ASP A 84 12.83 19.21 -1.73
N SER A 85 14.14 19.11 -1.91
CA SER A 85 15.16 19.82 -1.11
C SER A 85 15.15 21.33 -1.33
N THR A 86 14.41 21.84 -2.32
CA THR A 86 14.31 23.27 -2.64
C THR A 86 13.42 24.07 -1.67
N GLY A 87 12.70 23.40 -0.76
CA GLY A 87 11.81 24.06 0.22
C GLY A 87 10.48 24.57 -0.35
N GLN A 88 10.11 24.16 -1.58
CA GLN A 88 8.86 24.58 -2.24
C GLN A 88 7.61 23.79 -1.80
N GLY A 89 7.77 22.84 -0.87
CA GLY A 89 6.67 22.01 -0.36
C GLY A 89 6.06 21.08 -1.41
N GLN A 90 6.87 20.63 -2.37
CA GLN A 90 6.42 19.70 -3.40
C GLN A 90 6.56 18.25 -2.92
N LEU A 91 5.50 17.48 -3.12
CA LEU A 91 5.47 16.03 -2.97
C LEU A 91 5.83 15.41 -4.31
N ILE A 92 6.89 14.61 -4.31
CA ILE A 92 7.34 13.84 -5.47
C ILE A 92 7.05 12.38 -5.21
N LEU A 93 6.30 11.71 -6.09
CA LEU A 93 6.08 10.26 -6.04
C LEU A 93 6.74 9.62 -7.25
N THR A 94 7.61 8.65 -7.00
CA THR A 94 8.38 7.93 -8.02
C THR A 94 7.89 6.50 -8.09
N GLU A 95 7.46 6.05 -9.27
CA GLU A 95 7.07 4.66 -9.49
C GLU A 95 8.23 3.70 -9.22
N PHE A 96 7.93 2.55 -8.64
CA PHE A 96 8.90 1.46 -8.57
C PHE A 96 9.19 0.94 -9.98
N ALA A 97 10.47 0.86 -10.33
CA ALA A 97 10.93 0.26 -11.57
C ALA A 97 12.00 -0.78 -11.29
N VAL A 98 12.09 -1.77 -12.18
CA VAL A 98 13.26 -2.65 -12.23
C VAL A 98 14.45 -1.79 -12.69
N THR A 99 15.62 -1.98 -12.08
CA THR A 99 16.81 -1.14 -12.29
C THR A 99 17.05 -0.80 -13.76
N ASP A 100 17.32 0.49 -14.04
CA ASP A 100 17.57 1.09 -15.36
C ASP A 100 16.36 1.20 -16.31
N GLU A 101 15.15 0.84 -15.89
CA GLU A 101 13.93 1.11 -16.66
C GLU A 101 13.40 2.53 -16.41
N PRO A 102 12.85 3.19 -17.45
CA PRO A 102 12.15 4.45 -17.28
C PRO A 102 10.92 4.26 -16.40
N TYR A 103 10.69 5.20 -15.48
CA TYR A 103 9.61 5.17 -14.49
C TYR A 103 8.72 6.41 -14.61
N GLY A 104 7.48 6.30 -14.15
CA GLY A 104 6.61 7.45 -13.98
C GLY A 104 6.93 8.26 -12.72
N LEU A 105 6.65 9.56 -12.79
CA LEU A 105 6.98 10.54 -11.76
C LEU A 105 5.84 11.53 -11.59
N PHE A 106 5.27 11.61 -10.40
CA PHE A 106 4.37 12.69 -10.00
C PHE A 106 5.18 13.79 -9.33
N LYS A 107 4.97 15.04 -9.75
CA LYS A 107 5.55 16.22 -9.09
C LYS A 107 4.45 17.25 -8.89
N GLY A 108 4.07 17.47 -7.63
CA GLY A 108 2.92 18.31 -7.31
C GLY A 108 2.88 18.79 -5.86
N LYS A 109 1.73 19.33 -5.48
CA LYS A 109 1.44 19.76 -4.10
C LYS A 109 0.22 19.03 -3.59
N LEU A 110 0.32 18.49 -2.38
CA LEU A 110 -0.81 17.94 -1.63
C LEU A 110 -1.28 19.00 -0.64
N GLU A 111 -2.37 19.68 -0.97
CA GLU A 111 -2.95 20.74 -0.13
C GLU A 111 -4.45 20.53 0.01
N LYS A 112 -4.95 20.53 1.25
CA LYS A 112 -6.39 20.42 1.55
C LYS A 112 -7.08 19.21 0.89
N GLY A 113 -6.40 18.06 0.86
CA GLY A 113 -6.94 16.83 0.27
C GLY A 113 -6.87 16.76 -1.25
N VAL A 114 -6.23 17.73 -1.92
CA VAL A 114 -6.03 17.71 -3.36
C VAL A 114 -4.54 17.57 -3.65
N TYR A 115 -4.17 16.52 -4.39
CA TYR A 115 -2.84 16.35 -4.95
C TYR A 115 -2.88 16.73 -6.44
N SER A 116 -2.20 17.81 -6.82
CA SER A 116 -2.18 18.26 -8.22
C SER A 116 -0.79 18.71 -8.67
N GLY A 117 -0.51 18.56 -9.97
CA GLY A 117 0.81 18.85 -10.53
C GLY A 117 1.01 18.30 -11.94
N GLU A 118 2.26 17.94 -12.25
CA GLU A 118 2.67 17.33 -13.52
C GLU A 118 3.12 15.88 -13.28
N TYR A 119 2.58 14.96 -14.07
CA TYR A 119 3.02 13.59 -14.19
C TYR A 119 3.93 13.46 -15.40
N THR A 120 5.06 12.79 -15.26
CA THR A 120 5.93 12.39 -16.37
C THR A 120 5.91 10.87 -16.46
N SER A 121 5.40 10.30 -17.55
CA SER A 121 5.41 8.84 -17.79
C SER A 121 6.83 8.32 -17.99
N ALA A 122 7.01 7.00 -17.91
CA ALA A 122 8.24 6.32 -18.34
C ALA A 122 8.72 6.76 -19.75
N ALA A 123 7.81 6.94 -20.72
CA ALA A 123 8.17 7.41 -22.07
C ALA A 123 8.57 8.91 -22.15
N GLY A 124 8.64 9.62 -21.02
CA GLY A 124 8.94 11.05 -20.93
C GLY A 124 7.77 11.97 -21.29
N LYS A 125 6.57 11.44 -21.58
CA LYS A 125 5.37 12.24 -21.81
C LYS A 125 4.94 12.92 -20.52
N LYS A 126 4.78 14.24 -20.59
CA LYS A 126 4.26 15.07 -19.49
C LYS A 126 2.76 15.23 -19.61
N SER A 127 2.04 15.19 -18.50
CA SER A 127 0.59 15.40 -18.44
C SER A 127 0.21 16.04 -17.10
N PRO A 128 -0.73 17.00 -17.07
CA PRO A 128 -1.22 17.53 -15.81
C PRO A 128 -1.98 16.42 -15.06
N PHE A 129 -1.97 16.46 -13.73
CA PHE A 129 -2.84 15.61 -12.92
C PHE A 129 -3.53 16.40 -11.83
N THR A 130 -4.72 15.95 -11.45
CA THR A 130 -5.45 16.44 -10.27
C THR A 130 -6.15 15.25 -9.64
N LEU A 131 -5.85 14.98 -8.37
CA LEU A 131 -6.45 13.90 -7.59
C LEU A 131 -7.02 14.50 -6.30
N THR A 132 -8.25 14.13 -5.98
CA THR A 132 -8.98 14.66 -4.82
C THR A 132 -9.33 13.53 -3.87
N TYR A 133 -9.09 13.78 -2.59
CA TYR A 133 -9.48 12.90 -1.50
C TYR A 133 -10.98 12.58 -1.56
N SER A 134 -11.31 11.30 -1.60
CA SER A 134 -12.69 10.82 -1.71
C SER A 134 -12.80 9.35 -1.34
N PHE A 135 -13.84 8.98 -0.60
CA PHE A 135 -14.21 7.59 -0.31
C PHE A 135 -15.61 7.29 -0.86
N PRO A 136 -15.76 7.08 -2.20
CA PRO A 136 -17.05 6.75 -2.78
C PRO A 136 -17.55 5.38 -2.31
N GLU A 137 -18.82 5.08 -2.61
CA GLU A 137 -19.39 3.76 -2.36
C GLU A 137 -18.52 2.66 -2.98
N GLY A 138 -18.34 1.55 -2.25
CA GLY A 138 -17.45 0.46 -2.65
C GLY A 138 -15.98 0.63 -2.26
N THR A 139 -15.62 1.70 -1.54
CA THR A 139 -14.29 1.90 -0.94
C THR A 139 -14.33 1.76 0.59
N GLN A 140 -13.17 1.59 1.22
CA GLN A 140 -13.04 1.53 2.67
C GLN A 140 -12.07 2.59 3.21
N GLN A 141 -12.42 3.20 4.34
CA GLN A 141 -11.53 4.07 5.08
C GLN A 141 -10.91 3.34 6.28
N PHE A 142 -9.63 3.62 6.53
CA PHE A 142 -8.86 3.06 7.63
C PHE A 142 -8.26 4.19 8.48
N SER A 143 -8.07 3.93 9.77
CA SER A 143 -7.05 4.62 10.57
C SER A 143 -5.79 3.77 10.56
N ALA A 144 -4.60 4.37 10.68
CA ALA A 144 -3.37 3.60 10.89
C ALA A 144 -2.87 3.75 12.33
N VAL A 145 -2.19 2.71 12.80
CA VAL A 145 -1.56 2.68 14.12
C VAL A 145 -0.17 2.10 13.96
N ARG A 146 0.83 2.81 14.48
CA ARG A 146 2.18 2.30 14.73
C ARG A 146 2.38 2.06 16.22
N ILE A 147 2.88 0.89 16.56
CA ILE A 147 3.34 0.53 17.91
C ILE A 147 4.73 -0.06 17.79
N GLU A 148 5.64 0.44 18.61
CA GLU A 148 7.06 0.04 18.55
C GLU A 148 7.67 -0.05 19.95
N ALA A 149 8.78 -0.76 20.04
CA ALA A 149 9.63 -0.78 21.22
C ALA A 149 11.09 -1.04 20.83
N THR A 150 11.98 -0.51 21.67
CA THR A 150 13.42 -0.68 21.52
C THR A 150 14.00 -1.03 22.88
N GLU A 151 14.78 -2.11 22.97
CA GLU A 151 15.50 -2.49 24.18
C GLU A 151 17.01 -2.62 23.92
N PRO A 152 17.87 -2.02 24.76
CA PRO A 152 19.31 -2.27 24.70
C PRO A 152 19.62 -3.66 25.30
N ALA A 153 20.57 -4.38 24.70
CA ALA A 153 21.07 -5.65 25.23
C ALA A 153 21.68 -5.52 26.65
N LYS A 154 22.47 -4.46 26.90
CA LYS A 154 23.01 -4.08 28.22
C LYS A 154 22.40 -2.74 28.65
N LYS A 155 21.48 -2.76 29.64
CA LYS A 155 20.70 -1.58 30.09
C LYS A 155 21.53 -0.35 30.46
N ASP A 156 22.71 -0.54 31.07
CA ASP A 156 23.54 0.55 31.58
C ASP A 156 24.71 0.93 30.67
N ALA A 157 24.86 0.27 29.51
CA ALA A 157 25.94 0.55 28.57
C ALA A 157 25.52 1.62 27.56
N LYS A 158 26.34 2.68 27.45
CA LYS A 158 26.08 3.85 26.61
C LYS A 158 25.89 3.51 25.12
N ASP A 159 26.64 2.53 24.63
CA ASP A 159 26.67 2.12 23.22
C ASP A 159 26.25 0.65 23.08
N SER A 160 25.31 0.20 23.92
CA SER A 160 24.74 -1.15 23.80
C SER A 160 24.03 -1.32 22.46
N PRO A 161 24.22 -2.46 21.77
CA PRO A 161 23.33 -2.87 20.69
C PRO A 161 21.88 -2.91 21.17
N LYS A 162 20.95 -2.72 20.23
CA LYS A 162 19.52 -2.64 20.50
C LYS A 162 18.73 -3.59 19.62
N GLY A 163 17.70 -4.20 20.19
CA GLY A 163 16.61 -4.81 19.44
C GLY A 163 15.54 -3.75 19.20
N HIS A 164 15.05 -3.66 17.97
CA HIS A 164 13.90 -2.85 17.58
C HIS A 164 12.78 -3.77 17.09
N PHE A 165 11.55 -3.49 17.52
CA PHE A 165 10.36 -4.25 17.14
C PHE A 165 9.20 -3.29 16.90
N ALA A 166 8.63 -3.28 15.69
CA ALA A 166 7.55 -2.36 15.32
C ALA A 166 6.46 -3.02 14.48
N TYR A 167 5.20 -2.70 14.77
CA TYR A 167 4.03 -3.03 13.96
C TYR A 167 3.37 -1.74 13.49
N GLU A 168 3.05 -1.68 12.21
CA GLU A 168 2.18 -0.68 11.61
C GLU A 168 0.99 -1.36 10.94
N TYR A 169 -0.22 -1.03 11.37
CA TYR A 169 -1.41 -1.71 10.87
C TYR A 169 -2.61 -0.80 10.74
N PHE A 170 -3.54 -1.22 9.88
CA PHE A 170 -4.78 -0.50 9.64
C PHE A 170 -5.92 -0.98 10.55
N ILE A 171 -6.72 -0.02 11.00
CA ILE A 171 -7.97 -0.25 11.73
C ILE A 171 -9.12 0.11 10.79
N PRO A 172 -9.79 -0.89 10.17
CA PRO A 172 -10.96 -0.65 9.34
C PRO A 172 -12.19 -0.28 10.16
N LYS A 173 -13.09 0.51 9.58
CA LYS A 173 -14.38 0.85 10.20
C LYS A 173 -15.28 -0.38 10.37
N ALA A 174 -15.30 -1.27 9.37
CA ALA A 174 -16.15 -2.46 9.38
C ALA A 174 -15.58 -3.57 10.27
N THR A 175 -16.39 -4.11 11.18
CA THR A 175 -15.96 -5.14 12.14
C THR A 175 -15.42 -6.41 11.48
N TRP A 176 -16.04 -6.88 10.40
CA TRP A 176 -15.59 -8.10 9.71
C TRP A 176 -14.19 -7.94 9.09
N LEU A 177 -13.85 -6.72 8.61
CA LEU A 177 -12.51 -6.42 8.12
C LEU A 177 -11.50 -6.35 9.27
N LYS A 178 -11.89 -5.94 10.48
CA LYS A 178 -10.97 -5.96 11.64
C LYS A 178 -10.47 -7.37 11.92
N ASP A 179 -11.39 -8.34 11.91
CA ASP A 179 -11.05 -9.75 12.12
C ASP A 179 -10.20 -10.30 10.97
N ALA A 180 -10.50 -9.91 9.72
CA ALA A 180 -9.72 -10.31 8.56
C ALA A 180 -8.29 -9.74 8.59
N PHE A 181 -8.14 -8.43 8.82
CA PHE A 181 -6.85 -7.75 8.89
C PHE A 181 -5.98 -8.32 10.02
N LEU A 182 -6.58 -8.60 11.18
CA LEU A 182 -5.89 -9.25 12.28
C LEU A 182 -5.31 -10.62 11.87
N LYS A 183 -6.08 -11.43 11.13
CA LYS A 183 -5.59 -12.73 10.63
C LYS A 183 -4.45 -12.59 9.63
N GLU A 184 -4.52 -11.63 8.72
CA GLU A 184 -3.41 -11.37 7.80
C GLU A 184 -2.16 -10.89 8.57
N MET A 185 -2.35 -10.07 9.60
CA MET A 185 -1.25 -9.51 10.39
C MET A 185 -0.53 -10.56 11.25
N VAL A 186 -1.25 -11.43 11.95
CA VAL A 186 -0.63 -12.32 12.98
C VAL A 186 -0.89 -13.80 12.73
N GLY A 187 -1.56 -14.15 11.62
CA GLY A 187 -1.99 -15.51 11.31
C GLY A 187 -3.20 -15.98 12.12
N ASP A 188 -3.83 -17.05 11.65
CA ASP A 188 -5.06 -17.58 12.25
C ASP A 188 -4.89 -18.00 13.72
N SER A 189 -3.76 -18.61 14.05
CA SER A 189 -3.50 -19.12 15.41
C SER A 189 -3.49 -18.02 16.46
N LEU A 190 -2.76 -16.92 16.20
CA LEU A 190 -2.71 -15.79 17.14
C LEU A 190 -4.01 -14.98 17.10
N ALA A 191 -4.60 -14.78 15.93
CA ALA A 191 -5.86 -14.06 15.79
C ALA A 191 -7.03 -14.75 16.55
N GLN A 192 -7.04 -16.09 16.62
CA GLN A 192 -8.03 -16.84 17.39
C GLN A 192 -7.89 -16.62 18.90
N VAL A 193 -6.67 -16.44 19.40
CA VAL A 193 -6.37 -16.25 20.83
C VAL A 193 -6.50 -14.79 21.23
N TYR A 194 -5.94 -13.89 20.44
CA TYR A 194 -5.86 -12.45 20.68
C TYR A 194 -6.77 -11.71 19.71
N LYS A 195 -8.00 -11.40 20.17
CA LYS A 195 -9.01 -10.71 19.36
C LYS A 195 -8.75 -9.22 19.09
N ASN A 196 -7.52 -8.74 19.31
CA ASN A 196 -7.10 -7.40 18.91
C ASN A 196 -5.59 -7.38 18.56
N PRO A 197 -5.15 -6.50 17.65
CA PRO A 197 -3.75 -6.42 17.23
C PRO A 197 -2.78 -6.10 18.38
N GLU A 198 -3.15 -5.18 19.29
CA GLU A 198 -2.29 -4.76 20.40
C GLU A 198 -1.87 -5.92 21.32
N LYS A 199 -2.77 -6.86 21.61
CA LYS A 199 -2.42 -8.03 22.45
C LYS A 199 -1.53 -9.02 21.71
N ALA A 200 -1.77 -9.23 20.42
CA ALA A 200 -0.92 -10.09 19.60
C ALA A 200 0.49 -9.50 19.51
N TYR A 201 0.61 -8.20 19.25
CA TYR A 201 1.85 -7.45 19.30
C TYR A 201 2.60 -7.64 20.62
N VAL A 202 1.95 -7.46 21.78
CA VAL A 202 2.60 -7.63 23.09
C VAL A 202 3.19 -9.03 23.26
N VAL A 203 2.58 -10.05 22.67
CA VAL A 203 3.05 -11.44 22.79
C VAL A 203 4.26 -11.68 21.89
N GLU A 204 4.19 -11.22 20.64
CA GLU A 204 5.29 -11.37 19.67
C GLU A 204 6.49 -10.49 20.07
N GLN A 205 6.25 -9.27 20.52
CA GLN A 205 7.27 -8.37 21.08
C GLN A 205 8.02 -9.02 22.26
N LYS A 206 7.28 -9.59 23.22
CA LYS A 206 7.90 -10.26 24.37
C LYS A 206 8.77 -11.42 23.93
N LYS A 207 8.29 -12.22 22.97
CA LYS A 207 9.06 -13.32 22.42
C LYS A 207 10.32 -12.80 21.74
N PHE A 208 10.20 -11.78 20.90
CA PHE A 208 11.34 -11.15 20.22
C PHE A 208 12.42 -10.71 21.21
N PHE A 209 12.06 -9.96 22.26
CA PHE A 209 13.08 -9.49 23.22
C PHE A 209 13.67 -10.62 24.08
N VAL A 210 12.89 -11.65 24.43
CA VAL A 210 13.44 -12.84 25.10
C VAL A 210 14.50 -13.52 24.23
N ASP A 211 14.21 -13.72 22.96
CA ASP A 211 15.12 -14.36 22.01
C ASP A 211 16.35 -13.47 21.76
N TYR A 212 16.13 -12.16 21.52
CA TYR A 212 17.18 -11.16 21.33
C TYR A 212 18.19 -11.13 22.48
N HIS A 213 17.71 -11.02 23.73
CA HIS A 213 18.61 -10.96 24.90
C HIS A 213 19.36 -12.27 25.08
N ALA A 214 18.72 -13.42 24.88
CA ALA A 214 19.35 -14.73 25.03
C ALA A 214 20.47 -14.95 23.98
N GLU A 215 20.26 -14.51 22.75
CA GLU A 215 21.25 -14.63 21.68
C GLU A 215 22.40 -13.64 21.86
N VAL A 216 22.09 -12.37 22.11
CA VAL A 216 23.08 -11.31 22.21
C VAL A 216 23.93 -11.41 23.48
N GLU A 217 23.36 -11.85 24.62
CA GLU A 217 24.14 -12.12 25.84
C GLU A 217 25.27 -13.13 25.59
N GLY A 218 25.03 -14.15 24.74
CA GLY A 218 26.03 -15.14 24.37
C GLY A 218 27.13 -14.64 23.43
N MET A 219 26.96 -13.46 22.83
CA MET A 219 27.85 -12.89 21.80
C MET A 219 28.57 -11.61 22.25
N LEU A 220 28.12 -10.98 23.33
CA LEU A 220 28.68 -9.74 23.84
C LEU A 220 30.00 -9.98 24.60
N GLU A 221 31.12 -9.69 23.94
CA GLU A 221 32.41 -9.49 24.61
C GLU A 221 32.59 -8.02 25.04
N ASP A 222 33.34 -7.75 26.12
CA ASP A 222 33.35 -6.46 26.80
C ASP A 222 34.04 -5.31 26.03
N ASP A 223 34.69 -5.60 24.89
CA ASP A 223 35.60 -4.70 24.19
C ASP A 223 35.45 -4.70 22.65
N GLN A 224 34.37 -5.25 22.09
CA GLN A 224 34.12 -5.26 20.64
C GLN A 224 33.03 -4.27 20.19
N ASP A 225 33.21 -3.72 18.97
CA ASP A 225 32.16 -3.01 18.25
C ASP A 225 31.05 -4.00 17.88
N ALA A 226 29.96 -3.93 18.65
CA ALA A 226 28.83 -4.84 18.57
C ALA A 226 27.69 -4.30 17.70
N ALA A 227 27.96 -3.33 16.81
CA ALA A 227 26.92 -2.74 15.97
C ALA A 227 26.16 -3.76 15.09
N PHE A 228 26.80 -4.89 14.75
CA PHE A 228 26.16 -6.00 14.02
C PHE A 228 25.14 -6.79 14.86
N LEU A 229 25.06 -6.54 16.17
CA LEU A 229 24.07 -7.11 17.10
C LEU A 229 22.86 -6.18 17.32
N ASN A 230 22.70 -5.14 16.50
CA ASN A 230 21.44 -4.42 16.41
C ASN A 230 20.47 -5.28 15.61
N TYR A 231 19.34 -5.66 16.23
CA TYR A 231 18.31 -6.46 15.58
C TYR A 231 17.12 -5.57 15.29
N ASP A 232 16.45 -5.85 14.18
CA ASP A 232 15.28 -5.11 13.74
C ASP A 232 14.20 -6.10 13.31
N PHE A 233 12.96 -5.81 13.66
CA PHE A 233 11.79 -6.49 13.16
C PHE A 233 10.70 -5.44 12.95
N GLU A 234 10.26 -5.32 11.71
CA GLU A 234 9.14 -4.45 11.36
C GLU A 234 8.10 -5.25 10.60
N LYS A 235 6.83 -4.99 10.89
CA LYS A 235 5.72 -5.52 10.10
C LYS A 235 4.71 -4.42 9.82
N SER A 236 4.36 -4.22 8.56
CA SER A 236 3.46 -3.17 8.10
C SER A 236 2.34 -3.70 7.21
N MET A 237 1.34 -2.87 6.96
CA MET A 237 0.29 -3.11 5.96
C MET A 237 0.35 -2.07 4.86
N GLU A 238 0.04 -2.49 3.63
CA GLU A 238 -0.14 -1.64 2.47
C GLU A 238 -1.53 -1.83 1.85
N VAL A 239 -2.06 -0.80 1.21
CA VAL A 239 -3.32 -0.87 0.44
C VAL A 239 -2.97 -0.85 -1.04
N LEU A 240 -3.06 -2.00 -1.69
CA LEU A 240 -2.76 -2.16 -3.11
C LEU A 240 -3.90 -1.60 -3.97
N PHE A 241 -5.14 -1.90 -3.58
CA PHE A 241 -6.34 -1.60 -4.36
C PHE A 241 -7.54 -1.39 -3.44
N ASN A 242 -8.40 -0.40 -3.70
CA ASN A 242 -9.56 -0.08 -2.86
C ASN A 242 -10.65 0.65 -3.66
N GLN A 243 -11.34 -0.07 -4.54
CA GLN A 243 -12.40 0.46 -5.40
C GLN A 243 -13.34 -0.66 -5.85
N ASP A 244 -14.54 -0.32 -6.33
CA ASP A 244 -15.51 -1.27 -6.91
C ASP A 244 -15.87 -2.48 -6.03
N ASN A 245 -15.98 -2.27 -4.71
CA ASN A 245 -16.20 -3.32 -3.72
C ASN A 245 -15.07 -4.37 -3.64
N LEU A 246 -13.90 -4.07 -4.18
CA LEU A 246 -12.69 -4.88 -4.08
C LEU A 246 -11.63 -4.14 -3.26
N LEU A 247 -11.12 -4.81 -2.24
CA LEU A 247 -10.03 -4.32 -1.41
C LEU A 247 -8.89 -5.34 -1.44
N SER A 248 -7.72 -4.95 -1.93
CA SER A 248 -6.50 -5.75 -1.88
C SER A 248 -5.47 -5.07 -0.99
N ILE A 249 -4.93 -5.81 -0.03
CA ILE A 249 -3.88 -5.34 0.88
C ILE A 249 -2.65 -6.24 0.76
N ALA A 250 -1.50 -5.72 1.18
CA ALA A 250 -0.33 -6.52 1.50
C ALA A 250 0.02 -6.39 2.99
N THR A 251 0.49 -7.46 3.60
CA THR A 251 1.28 -7.43 4.82
C THR A 251 2.74 -7.61 4.44
N VAL A 252 3.58 -6.72 4.92
CA VAL A 252 5.01 -6.68 4.62
C VAL A 252 5.76 -6.86 5.93
N ASP A 253 6.76 -7.74 5.96
CA ASP A 253 7.65 -7.87 7.11
C ASP A 253 9.12 -7.74 6.70
N TYR A 254 9.89 -7.15 7.59
CA TYR A 254 11.33 -7.05 7.53
C TYR A 254 11.91 -7.56 8.83
N SER A 255 12.99 -8.33 8.75
CA SER A 255 13.73 -8.77 9.92
C SER A 255 15.23 -8.72 9.66
N TYR A 256 15.98 -8.12 10.56
CA TYR A 256 17.44 -8.15 10.58
C TYR A 256 17.90 -8.69 11.93
N ALA A 257 18.68 -9.76 11.90
CA ALA A 257 19.23 -10.41 13.09
C ALA A 257 20.77 -10.42 13.05
N GLY A 258 21.37 -9.36 12.50
CA GLY A 258 22.80 -9.30 12.21
C GLY A 258 23.17 -9.91 10.85
N GLY A 259 24.41 -9.68 10.41
CA GLY A 259 24.93 -10.12 9.11
C GLY A 259 24.87 -9.03 8.03
N ALA A 260 24.94 -9.42 6.76
CA ALA A 260 25.14 -8.50 5.64
C ALA A 260 23.85 -7.78 5.17
N HIS A 261 22.68 -8.38 5.37
CA HIS A 261 21.38 -7.85 4.95
C HIS A 261 20.26 -8.41 5.82
N GLY A 262 19.11 -7.74 5.85
CA GLY A 262 17.88 -8.29 6.44
C GLY A 262 17.16 -9.25 5.50
N ASN A 263 16.12 -9.88 6.02
CA ASN A 263 15.13 -10.66 5.28
C ASN A 263 13.86 -9.82 5.12
N TYR A 264 13.18 -10.00 4.00
CA TYR A 264 11.95 -9.33 3.68
C TYR A 264 10.92 -10.34 3.18
N GLY A 265 9.68 -10.22 3.65
CA GLY A 265 8.54 -11.02 3.24
C GLY A 265 7.35 -10.14 2.90
N SER A 266 6.52 -10.58 1.97
CA SER A 266 5.22 -9.97 1.73
C SER A 266 4.15 -11.02 1.44
N ALA A 267 2.92 -10.72 1.86
CA ALA A 267 1.75 -11.52 1.56
C ALA A 267 0.54 -10.63 1.24
N CYS A 268 -0.13 -10.93 0.13
CA CYS A 268 -1.32 -10.24 -0.33
C CYS A 268 -2.62 -10.96 0.06
N ALA A 269 -3.67 -10.18 0.27
CA ALA A 269 -5.03 -10.68 0.44
C ALA A 269 -6.03 -9.72 -0.21
N SER A 270 -6.96 -10.29 -0.98
CA SER A 270 -8.07 -9.55 -1.59
C SER A 270 -9.41 -9.90 -0.95
N PHE A 271 -10.28 -8.91 -0.82
CA PHE A 271 -11.58 -9.01 -0.16
C PHE A 271 -12.70 -8.46 -1.05
N ASP A 272 -13.76 -9.26 -1.19
CA ASP A 272 -15.03 -8.81 -1.74
C ASP A 272 -15.83 -8.14 -0.62
N LEU A 273 -15.95 -6.81 -0.71
CA LEU A 273 -16.56 -5.97 0.32
C LEU A 273 -18.08 -6.12 0.37
N GLU A 274 -18.70 -6.45 -0.75
CA GLU A 274 -20.14 -6.69 -0.84
C GLU A 274 -20.50 -8.03 -0.19
N LYS A 275 -19.76 -9.09 -0.54
CA LYS A 275 -19.96 -10.45 0.01
C LYS A 275 -19.32 -10.63 1.39
N LYS A 276 -18.50 -9.68 1.84
CA LYS A 276 -17.76 -9.70 3.13
C LYS A 276 -16.89 -10.94 3.26
N LYS A 277 -16.12 -11.24 2.21
CA LYS A 277 -15.38 -12.49 2.06
C LYS A 277 -13.97 -12.24 1.52
N LYS A 278 -12.97 -12.95 2.07
CA LYS A 278 -11.64 -13.08 1.45
C LYS A 278 -11.75 -13.89 0.16
N ILE A 279 -11.26 -13.33 -0.93
CA ILE A 279 -11.30 -13.95 -2.25
C ILE A 279 -10.25 -15.06 -2.29
N SER A 280 -10.65 -16.21 -2.82
CA SER A 280 -9.78 -17.36 -3.07
C SER A 280 -9.63 -17.60 -4.57
N LEU A 281 -8.64 -18.39 -4.98
CA LEU A 281 -8.49 -18.74 -6.41
C LEU A 281 -9.74 -19.46 -6.96
N GLU A 282 -10.45 -20.22 -6.14
CA GLU A 282 -11.72 -20.89 -6.50
C GLU A 282 -12.89 -19.91 -6.70
N ASP A 283 -12.81 -18.71 -6.15
CA ASP A 283 -13.79 -17.64 -6.40
C ASP A 283 -13.57 -16.96 -7.76
N VAL A 284 -12.34 -17.03 -8.29
CA VAL A 284 -11.92 -16.36 -9.53
C VAL A 284 -11.91 -17.32 -10.71
N PHE A 285 -11.45 -18.55 -10.49
CA PHE A 285 -11.22 -19.54 -11.54
C PHE A 285 -12.18 -20.72 -11.46
N LYS A 286 -12.50 -21.30 -12.62
CA LYS A 286 -13.27 -22.54 -12.71
C LYS A 286 -12.45 -23.72 -12.16
N PRO A 287 -13.08 -24.81 -11.68
CA PRO A 287 -12.36 -25.99 -11.20
C PRO A 287 -11.33 -26.54 -12.21
N ASN A 288 -10.23 -27.11 -11.70
CA ASN A 288 -9.08 -27.60 -12.46
C ASN A 288 -8.27 -26.48 -13.17
N TYR A 289 -8.20 -25.29 -12.55
CA TYR A 289 -7.47 -24.16 -13.11
C TYR A 289 -5.95 -24.28 -12.99
N GLU A 290 -5.46 -25.14 -12.09
CA GLU A 290 -4.08 -25.14 -11.60
C GLU A 290 -3.08 -25.30 -12.74
N ALA A 291 -3.29 -26.28 -13.63
CA ALA A 291 -2.41 -26.51 -14.76
C ALA A 291 -2.45 -25.37 -15.79
N THR A 292 -3.63 -24.81 -16.06
CA THR A 292 -3.78 -23.67 -16.98
C THR A 292 -3.12 -22.41 -16.41
N LEU A 293 -3.32 -22.14 -15.13
CA LEU A 293 -2.76 -20.99 -14.45
C LEU A 293 -1.24 -21.12 -14.29
N THR A 294 -0.72 -22.30 -13.97
CA THR A 294 0.74 -22.57 -13.92
C THR A 294 1.41 -22.24 -15.26
N ASN A 295 0.80 -22.69 -16.37
CA ASN A 295 1.32 -22.39 -17.71
C ASN A 295 1.30 -20.88 -18.02
N ALA A 296 0.22 -20.18 -17.65
CA ALA A 296 0.09 -18.75 -17.86
C ALA A 296 1.10 -17.95 -17.02
N LEU A 297 1.24 -18.27 -15.73
CA LEU A 297 2.19 -17.64 -14.82
C LEU A 297 3.64 -17.87 -15.28
N THR A 298 3.97 -19.11 -15.67
CA THR A 298 5.30 -19.46 -16.20
C THR A 298 5.62 -18.67 -17.47
N ALA A 299 4.66 -18.54 -18.39
CA ALA A 299 4.84 -17.74 -19.61
C ALA A 299 5.01 -16.24 -19.29
N ALA A 300 4.23 -15.71 -18.35
CA ALA A 300 4.33 -14.33 -17.89
C ALA A 300 5.69 -14.04 -17.22
N ALA A 301 6.17 -14.94 -16.36
CA ALA A 301 7.48 -14.83 -15.72
C ALA A 301 8.61 -14.84 -16.75
N LYS A 302 8.59 -15.77 -17.70
CA LYS A 302 9.58 -15.83 -18.79
C LYS A 302 9.63 -14.53 -19.60
N LYS A 303 8.46 -13.96 -19.90
CA LYS A 303 8.34 -12.66 -20.57
C LYS A 303 8.91 -11.53 -19.70
N LYS A 304 8.54 -11.47 -18.42
CA LYS A 304 8.96 -10.43 -17.48
C LYS A 304 10.47 -10.38 -17.31
N PHE A 305 11.11 -11.54 -17.14
CA PHE A 305 12.55 -11.64 -16.96
C PHE A 305 13.32 -11.76 -18.29
N ASN A 306 12.63 -11.77 -19.43
CA ASN A 306 13.20 -11.94 -20.76
C ASN A 306 14.12 -13.19 -20.87
N VAL A 307 13.67 -14.31 -20.30
CA VAL A 307 14.40 -15.60 -20.30
C VAL A 307 13.58 -16.70 -20.94
N GLN A 308 14.25 -17.73 -21.45
CA GLN A 308 13.58 -18.96 -21.91
C GLN A 308 13.48 -20.01 -20.80
N ASP A 309 14.44 -20.02 -19.88
CA ASP A 309 14.50 -20.90 -18.72
C ASP A 309 14.43 -20.08 -17.44
N LEU A 310 13.45 -20.40 -16.58
CA LEU A 310 13.28 -19.70 -15.31
C LEU A 310 14.33 -20.13 -14.28
N GLU A 311 15.01 -21.27 -14.47
CA GLU A 311 16.07 -21.72 -13.57
C GLU A 311 17.27 -20.75 -13.59
N GLU A 312 17.45 -19.96 -14.67
CA GLU A 312 18.51 -18.96 -14.81
C GLU A 312 18.35 -17.74 -13.87
N VAL A 313 17.12 -17.43 -13.47
CA VAL A 313 16.77 -16.19 -12.76
C VAL A 313 16.00 -16.40 -11.47
N LEU A 314 15.16 -17.44 -11.42
CA LEU A 314 14.27 -17.75 -10.29
C LEU A 314 14.56 -19.10 -9.66
N PHE A 315 15.46 -19.91 -10.23
CA PHE A 315 15.79 -21.27 -9.76
C PHE A 315 14.59 -22.22 -9.66
N VAL A 316 13.55 -21.98 -10.48
CA VAL A 316 12.35 -22.81 -10.59
C VAL A 316 12.08 -23.15 -12.05
N LYS A 317 11.40 -24.27 -12.31
CA LYS A 317 11.02 -24.69 -13.67
C LYS A 317 9.71 -24.06 -14.13
N GLU A 318 8.78 -23.89 -13.20
CA GLU A 318 7.45 -23.37 -13.41
C GLU A 318 7.00 -22.56 -12.21
N VAL A 319 6.00 -21.72 -12.42
CA VAL A 319 5.40 -20.86 -11.38
C VAL A 319 4.00 -21.39 -11.10
N GLU A 320 3.82 -22.01 -9.93
CA GLU A 320 2.54 -22.52 -9.48
C GLU A 320 1.64 -21.40 -8.91
N PRO A 321 0.31 -21.55 -8.96
CA PRO A 321 -0.61 -20.63 -8.28
C PRO A 321 -0.37 -20.63 -6.77
N MET A 322 -0.31 -19.43 -6.19
CA MET A 322 -0.19 -19.26 -4.74
C MET A 322 -1.52 -18.78 -4.15
N ALA A 323 -1.83 -19.23 -2.92
CA ALA A 323 -3.02 -18.77 -2.19
C ALA A 323 -2.96 -17.27 -1.85
N THR A 324 -1.76 -16.70 -1.89
CA THR A 324 -1.44 -15.29 -1.71
C THR A 324 -1.44 -14.61 -3.08
N PHE A 325 -2.49 -13.84 -3.38
CA PHE A 325 -2.62 -13.06 -4.61
C PHE A 325 -3.42 -11.78 -4.35
N SER A 326 -3.25 -10.78 -5.23
CA SER A 326 -3.90 -9.47 -5.14
C SER A 326 -4.74 -9.16 -6.37
#